data_AF-A0A2D9ABG1-F1
#
_entry.id   AF-A0A2D9ABG1-F1
#
_cell.length_a   1.000
_cell.length_b   1.000
_cell.length_c   1.000
_cell.angle_alpha   90.00
_cell.angle_beta   90.00
_cell.angle_gamma   90.00
#
_symmetry.space_group_name_H-M   'P 1'
#
loop_
_entity.id
_entity.type
_entity.pdbx_description
1 polymer ?
#
loop_
_entity_poly.entity_id
_entity_poly.type
_entity_poly.pdbx_seq_one_letter_code
_entity_poly.pdbx_strand_id
1 'polypeptide(L)' 'MSVSPPTPHLHWDQEPTLKDPIVLAAFEGWNDAGEAASTAARYVRDHFDADEVGTIEAEDFFDFTV' A
#
# COMPACT_ATOMS: atom_id res chain seq x y z
N MET A 1 1.81 20.07 -22.95
CA MET A 1 1.90 20.07 -21.48
C MET A 1 1.53 18.67 -21.04
N SER A 2 2.49 17.89 -20.54
CA SER A 2 2.22 16.53 -20.05
C SER A 2 1.56 16.68 -18.68
N VAL A 3 0.31 16.27 -18.56
CA VAL A 3 -0.37 16.18 -17.26
C VAL A 3 0.20 14.95 -16.57
N SER A 4 0.83 15.13 -15.42
CA SER A 4 1.27 13.98 -14.61
C SER A 4 0.06 13.11 -14.24
N PRO A 5 0.20 11.78 -14.21
CA PRO A 5 -0.86 10.92 -13.74
C PRO A 5 -1.27 11.30 -12.31
N PRO A 6 -2.54 11.07 -11.91
CA PRO A 6 -3.07 11.50 -10.62
C PRO A 6 -2.34 10.92 -9.40
N THR A 7 -1.58 9.85 -9.56
CA THR A 7 -0.76 9.20 -8.52
C THR A 7 0.67 8.98 -9.02
N PRO A 8 1.54 10.00 -9.02
CA PRO A 8 2.89 9.90 -9.60
C PRO A 8 3.84 8.99 -8.81
N HIS A 9 3.54 8.72 -7.54
CA HIS A 9 4.35 7.85 -6.67
C HIS A 9 3.88 6.39 -6.68
N LEU A 10 2.83 6.06 -7.43
CA LEU A 10 2.29 4.71 -7.51
C LEU A 10 2.83 4.03 -8.78
N HIS A 11 3.61 2.97 -8.58
CA HIS A 11 4.07 2.09 -9.64
C HIS A 11 3.18 0.84 -9.68
N TRP A 12 2.53 0.58 -10.82
CA TRP A 12 1.74 -0.64 -11.03
C TRP A 12 2.58 -1.70 -11.74
N ASP A 13 2.69 -2.88 -11.13
CA ASP A 13 3.24 -4.07 -11.79
C ASP A 13 2.15 -4.80 -12.57
N GLN A 14 0.93 -4.82 -12.00
CA GLN A 14 -0.28 -5.30 -12.63
C GLN A 14 -1.45 -4.42 -12.23
N GLU A 15 -2.21 -3.91 -13.20
CA GLU A 15 -3.40 -3.10 -12.93
C GLU A 15 -4.66 -3.98 -12.98
N PRO A 16 -5.20 -4.43 -11.83
CA PRO A 16 -6.35 -5.33 -11.81
C PRO A 16 -7.64 -4.60 -12.18
N THR A 17 -8.51 -5.26 -12.92
CA THR A 17 -9.88 -4.78 -13.13
C THR A 17 -10.77 -5.24 -11.97
N LEU A 18 -11.11 -4.33 -11.07
CA LEU A 18 -11.96 -4.59 -9.91
C LEU A 18 -13.33 -3.92 -10.08
N LYS A 19 -14.37 -4.52 -9.50
CA LYS A 19 -15.72 -3.95 -9.43
C LYS A 19 -16.11 -3.76 -7.97
N ASP A 20 -16.28 -2.51 -7.55
CA ASP A 20 -16.66 -2.11 -6.19
C ASP A 20 -15.80 -2.77 -5.08
N PRO A 21 -14.46 -2.68 -5.13
CA PRO A 21 -13.60 -3.36 -4.18
C PRO A 21 -13.68 -2.76 -2.77
N ILE A 22 -13.44 -3.61 -1.77
CA ILE A 22 -13.15 -3.18 -0.40
C ILE A 22 -11.64 -2.99 -0.29
N VAL A 23 -11.22 -1.85 0.25
CA VAL A 23 -9.81 -1.56 0.52
C VAL A 23 -9.54 -1.73 2.01
N LEU A 24 -8.53 -2.55 2.34
CA LEU A 24 -7.94 -2.64 3.67
C LEU A 24 -6.56 -2.02 3.62
N ALA A 25 -6.31 -1.02 4.49
CA ALA A 25 -5.02 -0.35 4.58
C ALA A 25 -4.57 -0.28 6.04
N ALA A 26 -3.29 -0.55 6.27
CA ALA A 26 -2.64 -0.41 7.56
C ALA A 26 -1.29 0.30 7.37
N PHE A 27 -0.94 1.16 8.31
CA PHE A 27 0.28 1.97 8.28
C PHE A 27 1.04 1.77 9.58
N GLU A 28 2.37 1.73 9.49
CA GLU A 28 3.25 1.65 10.65
C GLU A 28 3.79 3.05 11.00
N GLY A 29 4.31 3.21 12.23
CA GLY A 29 4.95 4.46 12.68
C GLY A 29 4.08 5.42 13.50
N TRP A 30 2.76 5.46 13.32
CA TRP A 30 1.83 6.23 14.18
C TRP A 30 0.61 5.38 14.59
N ASN A 31 0.37 5.22 15.89
CA ASN A 31 -0.78 4.52 16.50
C ASN A 31 -0.96 3.00 16.20
N ASP A 32 -0.01 2.30 15.58
CA ASP A 32 -0.08 0.83 15.47
C ASP A 32 0.29 0.13 16.80
N ALA A 33 -0.57 0.25 17.82
CA ALA A 33 -0.33 -0.21 19.17
C ALA A 33 -0.09 -1.73 19.22
N GLY A 34 1.16 -2.12 19.40
CA GLY A 34 1.58 -3.52 19.37
C GLY A 34 1.45 -4.17 17.99
N GLU A 35 1.57 -3.37 16.92
CA GLU A 35 1.51 -3.84 15.52
C GLU A 35 0.17 -4.47 15.12
N ALA A 36 -0.92 -4.18 15.85
CA ALA A 36 -2.20 -4.86 15.68
C ALA A 36 -2.79 -4.68 14.26
N ALA A 37 -2.74 -3.46 13.71
CA ALA A 37 -3.33 -3.17 12.41
C ALA A 37 -2.46 -3.73 11.26
N SER A 38 -1.15 -3.51 11.32
CA SER A 38 -0.23 -4.03 10.30
C SER A 38 -0.16 -5.56 10.31
N THR A 39 -0.19 -6.18 11.49
CA THR A 39 -0.28 -7.64 11.64
C THR A 39 -1.58 -8.18 11.07
N ALA A 40 -2.72 -7.54 11.33
CA ALA A 40 -4.00 -7.97 10.77
C ALA A 40 -4.02 -7.88 9.23
N ALA A 41 -3.50 -6.79 8.65
CA ALA A 41 -3.40 -6.64 7.20
C ALA A 41 -2.46 -7.70 6.57
N ARG A 42 -1.29 -7.96 7.19
CA ARG A 42 -0.37 -9.04 6.76
C ARG A 42 -1.03 -10.41 6.83
N TYR A 43 -1.75 -10.71 7.91
CA TYR A 43 -2.48 -11.97 8.05
C TYR A 43 -3.50 -12.16 6.93
N VAL A 44 -4.29 -11.13 6.59
CA VAL A 44 -5.24 -11.19 5.47
C VAL A 44 -4.52 -11.44 4.15
N ARG A 45 -3.46 -10.68 3.85
CA ARG A 45 -2.63 -10.89 2.65
C ARG A 45 -2.14 -12.33 2.53
N ASP A 46 -1.53 -12.85 3.59
CA ASP A 46 -0.90 -14.17 3.60
C ASP A 46 -1.94 -15.31 3.56
N HIS A 47 -3.07 -15.14 4.26
CA HIS A 47 -4.14 -16.14 4.32
C HIS A 47 -4.84 -16.33 2.97
N PHE A 48 -4.98 -15.26 2.19
CA PHE A 48 -5.63 -15.30 0.88
C PHE A 48 -4.65 -15.45 -0.29
N ASP A 49 -3.35 -15.59 -0.03
CA ASP A 49 -2.30 -15.66 -1.05
C ASP A 49 -2.43 -14.50 -2.06
N ALA A 50 -2.51 -13.28 -1.53
CA ALA A 50 -2.79 -12.10 -2.33
C ALA A 50 -1.66 -11.80 -3.34
N ASP A 51 -2.05 -11.48 -4.58
CA ASP A 51 -1.13 -11.05 -5.62
C ASP A 51 -0.64 -9.61 -5.38
N GLU A 52 0.65 -9.38 -5.54
CA GLU A 52 1.23 -8.04 -5.57
C GLU A 52 0.86 -7.32 -6.88
N VAL A 53 0.29 -6.12 -6.76
CA VAL A 53 -0.22 -5.34 -7.91
C VAL A 53 0.61 -4.09 -8.18
N GLY A 54 1.37 -3.61 -7.19
CA GLY A 54 2.18 -2.42 -7.32
C GLY A 54 2.74 -1.92 -5.98
N THR A 55 3.58 -0.90 -6.08
CA THR A 55 4.32 -0.30 -4.96
C THR A 55 4.14 1.22 -4.93
N ILE A 56 4.18 1.80 -3.73
CA ILE A 56 4.23 3.25 -3.53
C ILE A 56 5.69 3.65 -3.24
N GLU A 57 6.24 4.52 -4.07
CA GLU A 57 7.60 5.06 -3.89
C GLU A 57 7.68 5.88 -2.61
N ALA A 58 8.63 5.52 -1.74
CA ALA A 58 8.67 6.01 -0.37
C ALA A 58 9.46 7.33 -0.18
N GLU A 59 10.20 7.79 -1.20
CA GLU A 59 11.10 8.97 -1.10
C GLU A 59 10.41 10.23 -0.56
N ASP A 60 9.13 10.44 -0.91
CA ASP A 60 8.36 11.60 -0.47
C ASP A 60 7.55 11.37 0.82
N PHE A 61 7.53 10.14 1.36
CA PHE A 61 6.67 9.74 2.48
C PHE A 61 7.41 9.16 3.68
N PHE A 62 8.70 8.86 3.54
CA PHE A 62 9.49 8.23 4.59
C PHE A 62 10.82 8.97 4.80
N ASP A 63 11.12 9.33 6.04
CA ASP A 63 12.44 9.83 6.41
C ASP A 63 13.38 8.65 6.68
N PHE A 64 14.29 8.39 5.75
CA PHE A 64 15.28 7.31 5.85
C PHE A 64 16.45 7.66 6.78
N THR A 65 16.53 8.91 7.25
CA THR A 65 17.58 9.37 8.14
C THR A 65 17.04 9.56 9.54
N VAL A 66 17.63 8.81 10.47
CA VAL A 66 17.42 8.91 11.92
C VAL A 66 18.71 9.28 12.62
#